data_AF-A0A9X3V179-F1
#
_entry.id   AF-A0A9X3V179-F1
#
_cell.length_a   1.000
_cell.length_b   1.000
_cell.length_c   1.000
_cell.angle_alpha   90.00
_cell.angle_beta   90.00
_cell.angle_gamma   90.00
#
_symmetry.space_group_name_H-M   'P 1'
#
loop_
_entity.id
_entity.type
_entity.pdbx_description
1 polymer ?
#
loop_
_entity_poly.entity_id
_entity_poly.type
_entity_poly.pdbx_seq_one_letter_code
_entity_poly.pdbx_strand_id
1 'polypeptide(L)'
;MADIRSDFLGIRSPNPFWLASAPPTDKEVNVTRAFEAGWGGVVWKTLGEDPSVVNVNGPRYATLMSQDRHVIGLNNIELITDRPLAVNLEEIRRVKRAWPDRAMIVSIMVPCVEESWKHILPLVEDTGADGIELNFGCPHGMSERGMGAAVGQVPEYIQMVTQWCKHYTRLPVIVKLTPNITDVRQPARAARAGGADAVSLINTINSIMGVDLERMAMSPNTGGWGSHGGYCGPAVKPIALNMVAEIARDAQTAGLPISGIGGVSTWRDAAEFIALGCGTVQVCTAAMVYGFKIVQDMCDGLSNFMDAQGYATLADFQGRAVPTVKDWKQLDLNHVDKAVIHQESCIQCGRCHVVCEDTSHQAITFSREDGVRRFEVNEAECVGCNLCVSICPVPECITLRSLAPGEVDARTGRMVTGDYANWTTHPHNPNRVAPPAVASPATPAPAAVAAA
;
A
#
# COMPACT_ATOMS: atom_id res chain seq x y z
N MET A 1 -13.28 -10.78 21.49
CA MET A 1 -12.33 -9.76 21.03
C MET A 1 -11.31 -10.49 20.20
N ALA A 2 -11.27 -10.15 18.93
CA ALA A 2 -10.39 -10.75 17.95
C ALA A 2 -8.91 -10.57 18.34
N ASP A 3 -8.09 -11.56 18.00
CA ASP A 3 -6.66 -11.52 18.27
C ASP A 3 -5.93 -10.81 17.14
N ILE A 4 -5.51 -9.57 17.40
CA ILE A 4 -4.74 -8.76 16.45
C ILE A 4 -3.23 -9.00 16.54
N ARG A 5 -2.74 -9.92 17.38
CA ARG A 5 -1.29 -10.22 17.45
C ARG A 5 -0.79 -10.67 16.07
N SER A 6 0.42 -10.24 15.73
CA SER A 6 1.05 -10.60 14.46
C SER A 6 2.27 -11.48 14.68
N ASP A 7 2.46 -12.45 13.79
CA ASP A 7 3.68 -13.25 13.65
C ASP A 7 4.16 -13.10 12.20
N PHE A 8 5.22 -12.29 12.00
CA PHE A 8 5.77 -11.99 10.68
C PHE A 8 7.22 -12.41 10.64
N LEU A 9 7.54 -13.42 9.82
CA LEU A 9 8.90 -14.01 9.76
C LEU A 9 9.35 -14.67 11.07
N GLY A 10 8.42 -15.12 11.92
CA GLY A 10 8.72 -15.60 13.26
C GLY A 10 8.86 -14.48 14.30
N ILE A 11 8.76 -13.22 13.88
CA ILE A 11 8.85 -12.04 14.75
C ILE A 11 7.44 -11.74 15.26
N ARG A 12 7.24 -11.98 16.56
CA ARG A 12 5.95 -11.75 17.22
C ARG A 12 5.86 -10.34 17.74
N SER A 13 4.71 -9.70 17.51
CA SER A 13 4.37 -8.40 18.10
C SER A 13 2.91 -8.34 18.57
N PRO A 14 2.57 -7.46 19.53
CA PRO A 14 1.23 -7.36 20.07
C PRO A 14 0.14 -6.97 19.06
N ASN A 15 0.53 -6.35 17.95
CA ASN A 15 -0.34 -5.95 16.84
C ASN A 15 0.50 -5.79 15.55
N PRO A 16 -0.12 -5.66 14.35
CA PRO A 16 0.60 -5.59 13.08
C PRO A 16 1.14 -4.19 12.75
N PHE A 17 0.95 -3.20 13.64
CA PHE A 17 1.32 -1.81 13.38
C PHE A 17 2.75 -1.54 13.82
N TRP A 18 3.61 -1.32 12.84
CA TRP A 18 5.01 -0.97 13.06
C TRP A 18 5.24 0.50 12.68
N LEU A 19 6.08 1.23 13.42
CA LEU A 19 6.56 2.51 12.88
C LEU A 19 7.54 2.25 11.75
N ALA A 20 7.38 2.93 10.63
CA ALA A 20 8.32 2.82 9.51
C ALA A 20 9.67 3.49 9.85
N SER A 21 10.75 3.07 9.17
CA SER A 21 12.06 3.72 9.25
C SER A 21 11.98 5.16 8.72
N ALA A 22 11.97 6.13 9.65
CA ALA A 22 11.60 7.52 9.42
C ALA A 22 11.96 8.38 10.65
N PRO A 23 11.77 9.72 10.62
CA PRO A 23 12.06 10.59 11.78
C PRO A 23 11.48 10.09 13.12
N PRO A 24 10.28 9.48 13.19
CA PRO A 24 9.74 8.96 14.45
C PRO A 24 10.53 7.80 15.08
N THR A 25 11.50 7.21 14.38
CA THR A 25 12.27 6.04 14.85
C THR A 25 13.78 6.28 14.90
N ASP A 26 14.22 7.55 14.93
CA ASP A 26 15.65 7.93 14.91
C ASP A 26 16.33 7.93 16.29
N LYS A 27 15.56 7.93 17.37
CA LYS A 27 16.09 8.04 18.75
C LYS A 27 15.36 7.13 19.73
N GLU A 28 16.09 6.66 20.74
CA GLU A 28 15.55 5.87 21.85
C GLU A 28 14.30 6.50 22.47
N VAL A 29 14.31 7.81 22.76
CA VAL A 29 13.17 8.49 23.38
C VAL A 29 11.89 8.41 22.54
N ASN A 30 12.00 8.44 21.21
CA ASN A 30 10.85 8.36 20.32
C ASN A 30 10.31 6.93 20.27
N VAL A 31 11.20 5.94 20.13
CA VAL A 31 10.82 4.54 20.05
C VAL A 31 10.22 4.05 21.37
N THR A 32 10.81 4.39 22.51
CA THR A 32 10.25 4.06 23.83
C THR A 32 8.85 4.63 23.99
N ARG A 33 8.64 5.91 23.63
CA ARG A 33 7.29 6.54 23.69
C ARG A 33 6.29 5.89 22.73
N ALA A 34 6.74 5.36 21.59
CA ALA A 34 5.88 4.60 20.69
C ALA A 34 5.48 3.25 21.32
N PHE A 35 6.42 2.51 21.90
CA PHE A 35 6.09 1.26 22.58
C PHE A 35 5.17 1.46 23.79
N GLU A 36 5.40 2.51 24.59
CA GLU A 36 4.48 2.92 25.67
C GLU A 36 3.07 3.23 25.17
N ALA A 37 2.95 3.83 23.97
CA ALA A 37 1.65 4.14 23.36
C ALA A 37 0.91 2.91 22.83
N GLY A 38 1.62 1.78 22.63
CA GLY A 38 1.04 0.50 22.21
C GLY A 38 1.49 0.00 20.84
N TRP A 39 2.47 0.62 20.18
CA TRP A 39 2.97 0.15 18.87
C TRP A 39 3.50 -1.28 18.96
N GLY A 40 3.15 -2.12 17.98
CA GLY A 40 3.57 -3.52 17.94
C GLY A 40 5.07 -3.68 17.65
N GLY A 41 5.62 -2.76 16.87
CA GLY A 41 7.02 -2.78 16.48
C GLY A 41 7.50 -1.45 15.93
N VAL A 42 8.80 -1.37 15.65
CA VAL A 42 9.40 -0.30 14.87
C VAL A 42 10.39 -0.86 13.86
N VAL A 43 10.56 -0.13 12.77
CA VAL A 43 11.76 -0.17 11.96
C VAL A 43 12.60 1.05 12.35
N TRP A 44 13.75 0.81 12.98
CA TRP A 44 14.70 1.86 13.38
C TRP A 44 15.15 2.65 12.17
N LYS A 45 15.36 3.97 12.34
CA LYS A 45 15.81 4.86 11.25
C LYS A 45 17.06 4.27 10.59
N THR A 46 17.10 4.35 9.26
CA THR A 46 18.18 3.73 8.47
C THR A 46 19.57 4.12 8.96
N LEU A 47 20.37 3.12 9.27
CA LEU A 47 21.76 3.23 9.66
C LEU A 47 22.67 3.26 8.43
N GLY A 48 23.78 3.98 8.54
CA GLY A 48 24.88 3.98 7.58
C GLY A 48 26.22 3.78 8.27
N GLU A 49 27.31 3.90 7.51
CA GLU A 49 28.68 3.91 8.04
C GLU A 49 29.05 5.29 8.57
N ASP A 50 30.05 5.33 9.46
CA ASP A 50 30.66 6.58 9.90
C ASP A 50 31.77 7.02 8.92
N PRO A 51 32.00 8.35 8.72
CA PRO A 51 31.24 9.45 9.31
C PRO A 51 29.81 9.53 8.78
N SER A 52 28.87 9.82 9.69
CA SER A 52 27.44 9.89 9.38
C SER A 52 27.14 10.92 8.29
N VAL A 53 26.00 10.73 7.61
CA VAL A 53 25.55 11.67 6.58
C VAL A 53 25.22 13.03 7.21
N VAL A 54 25.37 14.09 6.42
CA VAL A 54 25.01 15.44 6.83
C VAL A 54 23.69 15.82 6.19
N ASN A 55 22.69 16.07 7.01
CA ASN A 55 21.43 16.64 6.56
C ASN A 55 21.54 18.16 6.33
N VAL A 56 20.65 18.69 5.48
CA VAL A 56 20.53 20.15 5.32
C VAL A 56 19.99 20.79 6.60
N ASN A 57 20.54 21.93 6.98
CA ASN A 57 20.12 22.71 8.16
C ASN A 57 18.85 23.57 7.91
N GLY A 58 18.15 23.34 6.80
CA GLY A 58 16.98 24.10 6.35
C GLY A 58 15.66 23.33 6.47
N PRO A 59 14.55 23.88 5.97
CA PRO A 59 13.27 23.18 5.93
C PRO A 59 13.40 21.92 5.08
N ARG A 60 13.15 20.76 5.71
CA ARG A 60 13.23 19.44 5.06
C ARG A 60 11.87 18.84 4.72
N TYR A 61 10.78 19.53 5.07
CA TYR A 61 9.43 19.00 4.95
C TYR A 61 8.48 20.01 4.35
N ALA A 62 7.53 19.52 3.58
CA ALA A 62 6.35 20.27 3.17
C ALA A 62 5.14 19.35 3.08
N THR A 63 3.96 19.94 3.12
CA THR A 63 2.68 19.24 3.15
C THR A 63 1.78 19.70 2.03
N LEU A 64 1.07 18.75 1.43
CA LEU A 64 -0.10 19.02 0.60
C LEU A 64 -1.33 18.93 1.49
N MET A 65 -2.16 19.97 1.46
CA MET A 65 -3.31 20.12 2.34
C MET A 65 -4.61 20.03 1.52
N SER A 66 -5.66 19.45 2.11
CA SER A 66 -7.03 19.56 1.60
C SER A 66 -7.58 20.98 1.77
N GLN A 67 -8.77 21.24 1.22
CA GLN A 67 -9.50 22.51 1.44
C GLN A 67 -9.75 22.78 2.93
N ASP A 68 -10.03 21.73 3.71
CA ASP A 68 -10.22 21.79 5.16
C ASP A 68 -8.91 21.70 5.95
N ARG A 69 -7.76 21.93 5.29
CA ARG A 69 -6.42 21.96 5.91
C ARG A 69 -5.98 20.63 6.54
N HIS A 70 -6.53 19.51 6.09
CA HIS A 70 -6.02 18.18 6.46
C HIS A 70 -4.80 17.82 5.61
N VAL A 71 -3.78 17.21 6.22
CA VAL A 71 -2.60 16.73 5.49
C VAL A 71 -3.02 15.53 4.63
N ILE A 72 -3.01 15.71 3.31
CA ILE A 72 -3.28 14.64 2.34
C ILE A 72 -2.00 14.11 1.70
N GLY A 73 -0.90 14.83 1.85
CA GLY A 73 0.43 14.40 1.44
C GLY A 73 1.54 15.13 2.19
N LEU A 74 2.70 14.49 2.31
CA LEU A 74 3.90 15.05 2.91
C LEU A 74 5.09 14.72 2.01
N ASN A 75 5.99 15.66 1.81
CA ASN A 75 7.26 15.45 1.15
C ASN A 75 8.40 15.73 2.11
N ASN A 76 9.50 15.02 1.92
CA ASN A 76 10.72 15.26 2.66
C ASN A 76 11.97 15.17 1.79
N ILE A 77 13.00 15.92 2.18
CA ILE A 77 14.38 15.80 1.67
C ILE A 77 15.33 15.32 2.78
N GLU A 78 14.81 14.54 3.73
CA GLU A 78 15.61 14.00 4.84
C GLU A 78 16.39 12.75 4.42
N LEU A 79 17.65 12.65 4.85
CA LEU A 79 18.51 11.51 4.56
C LEU A 79 18.31 10.36 5.57
N ILE A 80 19.26 9.43 5.60
CA ILE A 80 19.40 8.44 6.68
C ILE A 80 19.80 9.13 8.00
N THR A 81 19.97 8.36 9.08
CA THR A 81 20.39 8.95 10.36
C THR A 81 21.71 9.72 10.19
N ASP A 82 21.74 10.95 10.70
CA ASP A 82 22.95 11.78 10.77
C ASP A 82 23.70 11.58 12.10
N ARG A 83 23.26 10.60 12.89
CA ARG A 83 23.82 10.27 14.20
C ARG A 83 24.91 9.19 14.06
N PRO A 84 25.95 9.22 14.92
CA PRO A 84 27.00 8.20 14.90
C PRO A 84 26.45 6.78 15.02
N LEU A 85 27.08 5.82 14.31
CA LEU A 85 26.61 4.43 14.30
C LEU A 85 26.60 3.83 15.71
N ALA A 86 27.65 4.05 16.49
CA ALA A 86 27.78 3.52 17.84
C ALA A 86 26.62 3.93 18.77
N VAL A 87 26.17 5.17 18.67
CA VAL A 87 25.06 5.69 19.48
C VAL A 87 23.75 4.98 19.15
N ASN A 88 23.47 4.78 17.86
CA ASN A 88 22.30 4.02 17.42
C ASN A 88 22.33 2.57 17.92
N LEU A 89 23.46 1.88 17.77
CA LEU A 89 23.60 0.48 18.21
C LEU A 89 23.40 0.33 19.72
N GLU A 90 23.93 1.25 20.52
CA GLU A 90 23.72 1.27 21.97
C GLU A 90 22.26 1.49 22.35
N GLU A 91 21.59 2.45 21.70
CA GLU A 91 20.18 2.76 21.90
C GLU A 91 19.27 1.58 21.52
N ILE A 92 19.48 0.98 20.35
CA ILE A 92 18.72 -0.20 19.90
C ILE A 92 18.85 -1.33 20.93
N ARG A 93 20.06 -1.60 21.42
CA ARG A 93 20.31 -2.65 22.42
C ARG A 93 19.57 -2.38 23.74
N ARG A 94 19.56 -1.13 24.22
CA ARG A 94 18.82 -0.75 25.43
C ARG A 94 17.32 -0.91 25.24
N VAL A 95 16.79 -0.39 24.12
CA VAL A 95 15.36 -0.45 23.82
C VAL A 95 14.88 -1.88 23.66
N LYS A 96 15.58 -2.71 22.87
CA LYS A 96 15.18 -4.11 22.66
C LYS A 96 15.21 -4.91 23.95
N ARG A 97 16.19 -4.67 24.83
CA ARG A 97 16.25 -5.30 26.17
C ARG A 97 15.07 -4.88 27.05
N ALA A 98 14.66 -3.62 27.00
CA ALA A 98 13.54 -3.11 27.79
C ALA A 98 12.17 -3.57 27.24
N TRP A 99 12.08 -3.84 25.93
CA TRP A 99 10.86 -4.18 25.21
C TRP A 99 11.01 -5.48 24.40
N PRO A 100 11.24 -6.64 25.05
CA PRO A 100 11.51 -7.89 24.36
C PRO A 100 10.32 -8.41 23.54
N ASP A 101 9.10 -8.01 23.92
CA ASP A 101 7.83 -8.37 23.27
C ASP A 101 7.51 -7.52 22.03
N ARG A 102 8.31 -6.51 21.71
CA ARG A 102 8.12 -5.62 20.55
C ARG A 102 9.07 -5.96 19.44
N ALA A 103 8.58 -5.88 18.20
CA ALA A 103 9.43 -6.08 17.03
C ALA A 103 10.40 -4.90 16.86
N MET A 104 11.69 -5.19 16.73
CA MET A 104 12.76 -4.25 16.46
C MET A 104 13.46 -4.65 15.16
N ILE A 105 13.07 -4.00 14.06
CA ILE A 105 13.75 -4.16 12.78
C ILE A 105 14.76 -3.02 12.63
N VAL A 106 15.97 -3.29 12.17
CA VAL A 106 16.97 -2.24 11.94
C VAL A 106 17.11 -1.99 10.45
N SER A 107 16.78 -0.78 10.01
CA SER A 107 16.97 -0.41 8.61
C SER A 107 18.43 -0.09 8.33
N ILE A 108 18.98 -0.57 7.21
CA ILE A 108 20.39 -0.41 6.84
C ILE A 108 20.52 0.09 5.40
N MET A 109 21.44 1.03 5.19
CA MET A 109 21.89 1.44 3.86
C MET A 109 23.36 1.86 3.89
N VAL A 110 24.20 0.99 3.34
CA VAL A 110 25.64 1.20 3.17
C VAL A 110 26.00 1.05 1.68
N PRO A 111 27.20 1.44 1.24
CA PRO A 111 27.60 1.30 -0.16
C PRO A 111 27.42 -0.14 -0.67
N CYS A 112 27.18 -0.32 -1.98
CA CYS A 112 27.02 -1.64 -2.61
C CYS A 112 28.38 -2.33 -2.81
N VAL A 113 29.13 -2.49 -1.72
CA VAL A 113 30.40 -3.20 -1.63
C VAL A 113 30.29 -4.21 -0.49
N GLU A 114 30.72 -5.44 -0.73
CA GLU A 114 30.49 -6.56 0.18
C GLU A 114 31.05 -6.32 1.59
N GLU A 115 32.25 -5.70 1.68
CA GLU A 115 32.90 -5.43 2.96
C GLU A 115 32.10 -4.49 3.87
N SER A 116 31.38 -3.51 3.31
CA SER A 116 30.49 -2.62 4.09
C SER A 116 29.37 -3.40 4.75
N TRP A 117 28.74 -4.32 4.01
CA TRP A 117 27.66 -5.17 4.53
C TRP A 117 28.18 -6.16 5.55
N LYS A 118 29.29 -6.84 5.23
CA LYS A 118 29.97 -7.77 6.15
C LYS A 118 30.40 -7.11 7.45
N HIS A 119 30.76 -5.83 7.42
CA HIS A 119 31.12 -5.08 8.61
C HIS A 119 29.92 -4.72 9.49
N ILE A 120 28.86 -4.16 8.92
CA ILE A 120 27.74 -3.61 9.70
C ILE A 120 26.77 -4.69 10.23
N LEU A 121 26.60 -5.80 9.51
CA LEU A 121 25.61 -6.83 9.85
C LEU A 121 25.83 -7.46 11.24
N PRO A 122 27.05 -7.90 11.62
CA PRO A 122 27.29 -8.45 12.95
C PRO A 122 27.07 -7.44 14.07
N LEU A 123 27.34 -6.14 13.81
CA LEU A 123 27.13 -5.08 14.80
C LEU A 123 25.65 -4.88 15.09
N VAL A 124 24.80 -4.95 14.06
CA VAL A 124 23.35 -4.88 14.19
C VAL A 124 22.80 -6.13 14.88
N GLU A 125 23.29 -7.32 14.52
CA GLU A 125 22.90 -8.58 15.17
C GLU A 125 23.21 -8.58 16.67
N ASP A 126 24.35 -8.02 17.09
CA ASP A 126 24.74 -7.89 18.51
C ASP A 126 23.85 -6.92 19.33
N THR A 127 23.02 -6.10 18.67
CA THR A 127 22.02 -5.29 19.39
C THR A 127 20.84 -6.13 19.91
N GLY A 128 20.66 -7.35 19.38
CA GLY A 128 19.49 -8.19 19.65
C GLY A 128 18.26 -7.85 18.79
N ALA A 129 18.42 -7.04 17.74
CA ALA A 129 17.35 -6.77 16.77
C ALA A 129 16.73 -8.07 16.22
N ASP A 130 15.43 -8.03 15.91
CA ASP A 130 14.69 -9.21 15.46
C ASP A 130 14.80 -9.44 13.95
N GLY A 131 15.29 -8.44 13.20
CA GLY A 131 15.43 -8.48 11.75
C GLY A 131 16.11 -7.24 11.19
N ILE A 132 16.42 -7.26 9.91
CA ILE A 132 16.97 -6.10 9.18
C ILE A 132 16.07 -5.70 8.01
N GLU A 133 16.03 -4.41 7.70
CA GLU A 133 15.36 -3.87 6.52
C GLU A 133 16.37 -3.17 5.59
N LEU A 134 16.59 -3.72 4.40
CA LEU A 134 17.50 -3.15 3.41
C LEU A 134 16.81 -1.96 2.72
N ASN A 135 17.26 -0.74 2.98
CA ASN A 135 16.64 0.45 2.42
C ASN A 135 17.16 0.74 1.01
N PHE A 136 16.49 0.20 0.00
CA PHE A 136 16.75 0.50 -1.42
C PHE A 136 15.73 1.48 -1.99
N GLY A 137 15.04 2.24 -1.14
CA GLY A 137 13.90 3.05 -1.57
C GLY A 137 14.11 4.56 -1.50
N CYS A 138 15.14 5.07 -0.82
CA CYS A 138 15.34 6.51 -0.61
C CYS A 138 15.56 7.25 -1.96
N PRO A 139 14.62 8.11 -2.40
CA PRO A 139 14.66 8.65 -3.76
C PRO A 139 15.50 9.93 -3.91
N HIS A 140 16.01 10.51 -2.82
CA HIS A 140 16.68 11.81 -2.80
C HIS A 140 17.95 11.78 -1.94
N GLY A 141 18.97 12.56 -2.31
CA GLY A 141 20.22 12.74 -1.56
C GLY A 141 21.17 11.53 -1.58
N MET A 142 20.65 10.34 -1.31
CA MET A 142 21.39 9.08 -1.35
C MET A 142 21.39 8.47 -2.76
N SER A 143 20.31 8.69 -3.53
CA SER A 143 20.24 8.30 -4.94
C SER A 143 21.29 9.01 -5.80
N GLU A 144 21.54 10.30 -5.52
CA GLU A 144 22.61 11.07 -6.19
C GLU A 144 24.02 10.54 -5.87
N ARG A 145 24.16 9.72 -4.81
CA ARG A 145 25.40 9.05 -4.41
C ARG A 145 25.44 7.57 -4.84
N GLY A 146 24.51 7.14 -5.71
CA GLY A 146 24.43 5.76 -6.19
C GLY A 146 23.87 4.76 -5.18
N MET A 147 23.14 5.21 -4.16
CA MET A 147 22.48 4.38 -3.13
C MET A 147 20.96 4.58 -3.13
N GLY A 148 20.21 3.95 -2.22
CA GLY A 148 18.76 4.15 -2.13
C GLY A 148 18.01 3.69 -3.39
N ALA A 149 17.11 4.53 -3.93
CA ALA A 149 16.31 4.18 -5.10
C ALA A 149 17.15 3.91 -6.36
N ALA A 150 18.34 4.51 -6.49
CA ALA A 150 19.26 4.19 -7.58
C ALA A 150 19.69 2.70 -7.57
N VAL A 151 19.81 2.10 -6.39
CA VAL A 151 20.05 0.66 -6.22
C VAL A 151 18.75 -0.12 -6.36
N GLY A 152 17.65 0.37 -5.77
CA GLY A 152 16.35 -0.29 -5.81
C GLY A 152 15.70 -0.38 -7.20
N GLN A 153 16.22 0.35 -8.18
CA GLN A 153 15.81 0.27 -9.58
C GLN A 153 16.60 -0.78 -10.38
N VAL A 154 17.65 -1.37 -9.80
CA VAL A 154 18.55 -2.33 -10.47
C VAL A 154 18.39 -3.70 -9.79
N PRO A 155 17.58 -4.62 -10.37
CA PRO A 155 17.31 -5.94 -9.79
C PRO A 155 18.58 -6.72 -9.43
N GLU A 156 19.63 -6.61 -10.23
CA GLU A 156 20.91 -7.29 -10.02
C GLU A 156 21.57 -6.87 -8.71
N TYR A 157 21.54 -5.58 -8.36
CA TYR A 157 22.09 -5.09 -7.10
C TYR A 157 21.24 -5.51 -5.90
N ILE A 158 19.91 -5.54 -6.05
CA ILE A 158 19.01 -6.04 -5.00
C ILE A 158 19.35 -7.50 -4.70
N GLN A 159 19.44 -8.34 -5.73
CA GLN A 159 19.76 -9.75 -5.55
C GLN A 159 21.14 -9.93 -4.89
N MET A 160 22.17 -9.25 -5.40
CA MET A 160 23.54 -9.32 -4.89
C MET A 160 23.64 -8.93 -3.40
N VAL A 161 23.11 -7.76 -3.03
CA VAL A 161 23.19 -7.30 -1.64
C VAL A 161 22.36 -8.19 -0.70
N THR A 162 21.21 -8.67 -1.17
CA THR A 162 20.40 -9.62 -0.38
C THR A 162 21.18 -10.91 -0.13
N GLN A 163 21.91 -11.43 -1.12
CA GLN A 163 22.76 -12.63 -0.95
C GLN A 163 23.87 -12.40 0.07
N TRP A 164 24.53 -11.24 0.04
CA TRP A 164 25.52 -10.88 1.06
C TRP A 164 24.89 -10.85 2.46
N CYS A 165 23.72 -10.25 2.61
CA CYS A 165 23.02 -10.23 3.89
C CYS A 165 22.71 -11.64 4.39
N LYS A 166 22.14 -12.49 3.53
CA LYS A 166 21.85 -13.89 3.87
C LYS A 166 23.10 -14.73 4.15
N HIS A 167 24.26 -14.33 3.64
CA HIS A 167 25.52 -14.99 3.91
C HIS A 167 26.12 -14.58 5.27
N TYR A 168 26.05 -13.29 5.62
CA TYR A 168 26.75 -12.72 6.78
C TYR A 168 25.89 -12.54 8.04
N THR A 169 24.58 -12.71 7.98
CA THR A 169 23.71 -12.69 9.17
C THR A 169 22.64 -13.79 9.13
N ARG A 170 22.15 -14.16 10.31
CA ARG A 170 21.01 -15.08 10.49
C ARG A 170 19.68 -14.35 10.69
N LEU A 171 19.71 -13.03 10.84
CA LEU A 171 18.51 -12.23 11.00
C LEU A 171 17.62 -12.35 9.75
N PRO A 172 16.28 -12.35 9.93
CA PRO A 172 15.34 -12.15 8.82
C PRO A 172 15.69 -10.88 8.03
N VAL A 173 15.71 -10.99 6.71
CA VAL A 173 16.06 -9.92 5.77
C VAL A 173 14.81 -9.47 5.02
N ILE A 174 14.41 -8.22 5.27
CA ILE A 174 13.31 -7.55 4.60
C ILE A 174 13.90 -6.57 3.57
N VAL A 175 13.47 -6.61 2.31
CA VAL A 175 13.94 -5.67 1.29
C VAL A 175 12.90 -4.57 1.06
N LYS A 176 13.26 -3.31 1.35
CA LYS A 176 12.36 -2.16 1.16
C LYS A 176 12.41 -1.63 -0.26
N LEU A 177 11.30 -1.77 -0.99
CA LEU A 177 11.22 -1.46 -2.42
C LEU A 177 10.85 0.01 -2.69
N THR A 178 11.46 0.57 -3.73
CA THR A 178 11.13 1.90 -4.26
C THR A 178 9.86 1.84 -5.12
N PRO A 179 8.95 2.82 -5.03
CA PRO A 179 7.86 2.97 -6.00
C PRO A 179 8.31 3.66 -7.30
N ASN A 180 9.55 4.17 -7.35
CA ASN A 180 10.06 4.94 -8.49
C ASN A 180 10.57 3.98 -9.59
N ILE A 181 9.71 3.07 -10.06
CA ILE A 181 10.07 2.01 -11.00
C ILE A 181 8.88 1.72 -11.94
N THR A 182 9.17 1.22 -13.14
CA THR A 182 8.13 0.84 -14.11
C THR A 182 7.34 -0.39 -13.68
N ASP A 183 8.02 -1.41 -13.15
CA ASP A 183 7.42 -2.67 -12.72
C ASP A 183 8.03 -3.12 -11.40
N VAL A 184 7.26 -2.99 -10.32
CA VAL A 184 7.68 -3.33 -8.95
C VAL A 184 7.91 -4.84 -8.74
N ARG A 185 7.40 -5.68 -9.65
CA ARG A 185 7.60 -7.15 -9.56
C ARG A 185 9.05 -7.52 -9.83
N GLN A 186 9.75 -6.79 -10.70
CA GLN A 186 11.15 -7.08 -11.03
C GLN A 186 12.07 -7.00 -9.79
N PRO A 187 12.10 -5.89 -9.02
CA PRO A 187 12.90 -5.83 -7.81
C PRO A 187 12.41 -6.81 -6.72
N ALA A 188 11.10 -7.10 -6.63
CA ALA A 188 10.59 -8.10 -5.69
C ALA A 188 11.06 -9.54 -6.02
N ARG A 189 11.06 -9.91 -7.31
CA ARG A 189 11.60 -11.19 -7.79
C ARG A 189 13.10 -11.30 -7.50
N ALA A 190 13.86 -10.23 -7.70
CA ALA A 190 15.28 -10.18 -7.38
C ALA A 190 15.56 -10.30 -5.88
N ALA A 191 14.77 -9.62 -5.04
CA ALA A 191 14.84 -9.80 -3.59
C ALA A 191 14.62 -11.27 -3.20
N ARG A 192 13.58 -11.92 -3.74
CA ARG A 192 13.33 -13.34 -3.52
C ARG A 192 14.48 -14.22 -4.03
N ALA A 193 14.99 -13.97 -5.23
CA ALA A 193 16.11 -14.71 -5.81
C ALA A 193 17.41 -14.55 -5.00
N GLY A 194 17.57 -13.41 -4.31
CA GLY A 194 18.66 -13.17 -3.38
C GLY A 194 18.49 -13.84 -2.01
N GLY A 195 17.33 -14.42 -1.74
CA GLY A 195 17.00 -15.11 -0.49
C GLY A 195 16.35 -14.22 0.57
N ALA A 196 15.77 -13.08 0.19
CA ALA A 196 15.01 -12.23 1.12
C ALA A 196 13.86 -13.02 1.76
N ASP A 197 13.65 -12.81 3.05
CA ASP A 197 12.57 -13.45 3.80
C ASP A 197 11.26 -12.68 3.61
N ALA A 198 11.33 -11.39 3.27
CA ALA A 198 10.17 -10.56 2.91
C ALA A 198 10.56 -9.37 2.04
N VAL A 199 9.54 -8.69 1.51
CA VAL A 199 9.66 -7.31 1.02
C VAL A 199 8.82 -6.36 1.86
N SER A 200 9.24 -5.11 1.94
CA SER A 200 8.41 -4.03 2.47
C SER A 200 8.24 -2.94 1.41
N LEU A 201 7.03 -2.39 1.28
CA LEU A 201 6.76 -1.39 0.24
C LEU A 201 5.50 -0.58 0.51
N ILE A 202 5.45 0.68 0.11
CA ILE A 202 6.45 1.41 -0.68
C ILE A 202 7.32 2.34 0.16
N ASN A 203 8.52 2.66 -0.33
CA ASN A 203 9.20 3.88 0.07
C ASN A 203 8.50 5.12 -0.56
N THR A 204 9.07 6.31 -0.42
CA THR A 204 8.49 7.55 -0.91
C THR A 204 8.58 7.70 -2.44
N ILE A 205 7.62 8.42 -3.03
CA ILE A 205 7.54 8.71 -4.47
C ILE A 205 8.25 10.03 -4.76
N ASN A 206 9.10 10.09 -5.78
CA ASN A 206 9.81 11.32 -6.12
C ASN A 206 8.84 12.44 -6.52
N SER A 207 8.94 13.62 -5.89
CA SER A 207 8.05 14.75 -6.17
C SER A 207 8.64 16.13 -5.89
N ILE A 208 7.96 17.13 -6.46
CA ILE A 208 8.07 18.55 -6.13
C ILE A 208 6.74 18.96 -5.50
N MET A 209 6.77 19.66 -4.36
CA MET A 209 5.54 20.04 -3.64
C MET A 209 4.86 21.29 -4.16
N GLY A 210 5.63 22.21 -4.72
CA GLY A 210 5.10 23.45 -5.25
C GLY A 210 6.20 24.44 -5.58
N VAL A 211 5.77 25.52 -6.21
CA VAL A 211 6.60 26.67 -6.56
C VAL A 211 6.00 27.88 -5.85
N ASP A 212 6.81 28.58 -5.07
CA ASP A 212 6.52 29.93 -4.62
C ASP A 212 6.55 30.83 -5.87
N LEU A 213 5.37 31.28 -6.32
CA LEU A 213 5.22 32.06 -7.56
C LEU A 213 5.72 33.50 -7.44
N GLU A 214 5.87 34.03 -6.22
CA GLU A 214 6.44 35.36 -6.01
C GLU A 214 7.97 35.30 -6.13
N ARG A 215 8.57 34.25 -5.56
CA ARG A 215 10.04 34.05 -5.60
C ARG A 215 10.51 33.26 -6.81
N MET A 216 9.59 32.64 -7.54
CA MET A 216 9.85 31.69 -8.63
C MET A 216 10.84 30.58 -8.21
N ALA A 217 10.67 30.09 -6.98
CA ALA A 217 11.52 29.07 -6.37
C ALA A 217 10.68 27.92 -5.82
N MET A 218 11.24 26.72 -5.78
CA MET A 218 10.57 25.57 -5.16
C MET A 218 10.24 25.85 -3.68
N SER A 219 9.13 25.30 -3.19
CA SER A 219 8.78 25.28 -1.77
C SER A 219 8.68 23.85 -1.26
N PRO A 220 9.41 23.48 -0.18
CA PRO A 220 10.35 24.30 0.57
C PRO A 220 11.68 24.43 -0.19
N ASN A 221 12.46 25.48 0.10
CA ASN A 221 13.85 25.60 -0.36
C ASN A 221 14.79 25.94 0.80
N THR A 222 16.07 25.61 0.62
CA THR A 222 17.15 25.95 1.54
C THR A 222 18.11 26.88 0.82
N GLY A 223 18.27 28.11 1.32
CA GLY A 223 19.16 29.10 0.72
C GLY A 223 18.80 29.48 -0.72
N GLY A 224 17.52 29.44 -1.09
CA GLY A 224 17.03 29.74 -2.44
C GLY A 224 16.98 28.54 -3.39
N TRP A 225 17.49 27.37 -2.99
CA TRP A 225 17.53 26.16 -3.80
C TRP A 225 16.59 25.08 -3.25
N GLY A 226 15.74 24.53 -4.13
CA GLY A 226 14.96 23.34 -3.82
C GLY A 226 15.59 22.09 -4.43
N SER A 227 15.20 20.93 -3.90
CA SER A 227 15.48 19.63 -4.51
C SER A 227 14.21 18.81 -4.51
N HIS A 228 14.10 17.89 -5.46
CA HIS A 228 13.06 16.88 -5.41
C HIS A 228 13.18 16.05 -4.12
N GLY A 229 12.04 15.59 -3.62
CA GLY A 229 11.98 14.86 -2.35
C GLY A 229 11.04 13.67 -2.43
N GLY A 230 10.94 12.96 -1.31
CA GLY A 230 10.07 11.81 -1.17
C GLY A 230 8.66 12.18 -0.71
N TYR A 231 7.66 12.02 -1.58
CA TYR A 231 6.22 12.11 -1.30
C TYR A 231 5.68 10.87 -0.61
N CYS A 232 4.90 11.10 0.44
CA CYS A 232 4.24 10.11 1.27
C CYS A 232 2.92 10.67 1.83
N GLY A 233 2.26 9.94 2.73
CA GLY A 233 0.98 10.31 3.30
C GLY A 233 -0.23 9.72 2.55
N PRO A 234 -1.46 10.08 2.94
CA PRO A 234 -2.68 9.40 2.48
C PRO A 234 -2.80 9.28 0.95
N ALA A 235 -2.38 10.30 0.20
CA ALA A 235 -2.47 10.33 -1.25
C ALA A 235 -1.66 9.21 -1.96
N VAL A 236 -0.67 8.60 -1.31
CA VAL A 236 0.12 7.51 -1.93
C VAL A 236 -0.49 6.14 -1.74
N LYS A 237 -1.50 5.99 -0.86
CA LYS A 237 -2.13 4.70 -0.54
C LYS A 237 -2.59 3.93 -1.78
N PRO A 238 -3.31 4.50 -2.76
CA PRO A 238 -3.76 3.75 -3.93
C PRO A 238 -2.59 3.18 -4.77
N ILE A 239 -1.48 3.91 -4.84
CA ILE A 239 -0.26 3.46 -5.54
C ILE A 239 0.39 2.31 -4.77
N ALA A 240 0.47 2.41 -3.45
CA ALA A 240 1.01 1.36 -2.59
C ALA A 240 0.16 0.07 -2.67
N LEU A 241 -1.17 0.17 -2.57
CA LEU A 241 -2.08 -0.98 -2.70
C LEU A 241 -1.94 -1.68 -4.04
N ASN A 242 -1.83 -0.92 -5.14
CA ASN A 242 -1.57 -1.49 -6.47
C ASN A 242 -0.26 -2.29 -6.49
N MET A 243 0.83 -1.73 -5.97
CA MET A 243 2.13 -2.41 -5.96
C MET A 243 2.15 -3.66 -5.07
N VAL A 244 1.49 -3.62 -3.91
CA VAL A 244 1.28 -4.79 -3.05
C VAL A 244 0.51 -5.86 -3.82
N ALA A 245 -0.60 -5.50 -4.47
CA ALA A 245 -1.41 -6.44 -5.22
C ALA A 245 -0.65 -7.08 -6.39
N GLU A 246 0.17 -6.30 -7.12
CA GLU A 246 1.02 -6.81 -8.20
C GLU A 246 2.02 -7.86 -7.72
N ILE A 247 2.66 -7.64 -6.57
CA ILE A 247 3.61 -8.62 -6.01
C ILE A 247 2.87 -9.82 -5.43
N ALA A 248 1.76 -9.60 -4.73
CA ALA A 248 1.00 -10.68 -4.11
C ALA A 248 0.40 -11.64 -5.15
N ARG A 249 -0.01 -11.12 -6.32
CA ARG A 249 -0.59 -11.92 -7.41
C ARG A 249 0.43 -12.46 -8.41
N ASP A 250 1.68 -12.00 -8.36
CA ASP A 250 2.73 -12.47 -9.26
C ASP A 250 3.20 -13.88 -8.89
N ALA A 251 3.19 -14.78 -9.88
CA ALA A 251 3.53 -16.19 -9.68
C ALA A 251 4.97 -16.39 -9.19
N GLN A 252 5.90 -15.52 -9.59
CA GLN A 252 7.31 -15.62 -9.20
C GLN A 252 7.58 -15.12 -7.78
N THR A 253 6.67 -14.33 -7.21
CA THR A 253 6.71 -13.87 -5.80
C THR A 253 5.61 -14.50 -4.95
N ALA A 254 4.89 -15.50 -5.46
CA ALA A 254 3.87 -16.23 -4.71
C ALA A 254 4.42 -16.76 -3.38
N GLY A 255 3.74 -16.39 -2.30
CA GLY A 255 4.11 -16.75 -0.92
C GLY A 255 5.21 -15.90 -0.30
N LEU A 256 5.76 -14.90 -1.00
CA LEU A 256 6.71 -13.95 -0.41
C LEU A 256 5.97 -13.05 0.59
N PRO A 257 6.35 -13.04 1.88
CA PRO A 257 5.74 -12.17 2.88
C PRO A 257 5.95 -10.69 2.55
N ILE A 258 4.92 -9.88 2.84
CA ILE A 258 4.91 -8.43 2.56
C ILE A 258 4.63 -7.65 3.85
N SER A 259 5.43 -6.62 4.12
CA SER A 259 5.13 -5.58 5.10
C SER A 259 4.67 -4.32 4.35
N GLY A 260 3.38 -3.96 4.48
CA GLY A 260 2.75 -2.88 3.70
C GLY A 260 3.07 -1.49 4.25
N ILE A 261 3.35 -0.52 3.39
CA ILE A 261 3.74 0.84 3.75
C ILE A 261 3.15 1.82 2.72
N GLY A 262 2.68 2.98 3.18
CA GLY A 262 2.28 4.09 2.30
C GLY A 262 0.85 4.52 2.51
N GLY A 263 0.68 5.67 3.16
CA GLY A 263 -0.63 6.30 3.35
C GLY A 263 -1.55 5.67 4.41
N VAL A 264 -1.11 4.61 5.11
CA VAL A 264 -1.83 4.03 6.25
C VAL A 264 -2.02 5.08 7.33
N SER A 265 -3.27 5.47 7.59
CA SER A 265 -3.62 6.48 8.60
C SER A 265 -4.76 6.04 9.52
N THR A 266 -5.45 4.96 9.18
CA THR A 266 -6.57 4.40 9.95
C THR A 266 -6.49 2.87 10.00
N TRP A 267 -7.34 2.25 10.82
CA TRP A 267 -7.51 0.80 10.83
C TRP A 267 -8.03 0.25 9.49
N ARG A 268 -8.87 1.01 8.77
CA ARG A 268 -9.43 0.59 7.47
C ARG A 268 -8.31 0.46 6.43
N ASP A 269 -7.42 1.45 6.39
CA ASP A 269 -6.26 1.41 5.50
C ASP A 269 -5.43 0.16 5.78
N ALA A 270 -5.13 -0.12 7.06
CA ALA A 270 -4.38 -1.31 7.43
C ALA A 270 -5.08 -2.62 7.06
N ALA A 271 -6.39 -2.71 7.28
CA ALA A 271 -7.19 -3.87 6.88
C ALA A 271 -7.15 -4.10 5.36
N GLU A 272 -7.14 -3.04 4.54
CA GLU A 272 -6.99 -3.15 3.09
C GLU A 272 -5.62 -3.72 2.68
N PHE A 273 -4.53 -3.25 3.30
CA PHE A 273 -3.19 -3.82 3.06
C PHE A 273 -3.11 -5.30 3.46
N ILE A 274 -3.68 -5.67 4.63
CA ILE A 274 -3.69 -7.05 5.11
C ILE A 274 -4.55 -7.93 4.18
N ALA A 275 -5.72 -7.45 3.76
CA ALA A 275 -6.58 -8.14 2.79
C ALA A 275 -5.89 -8.37 1.44
N LEU A 276 -4.95 -7.50 1.04
CA LEU A 276 -4.08 -7.66 -0.13
C LEU A 276 -2.81 -8.48 0.13
N GLY A 277 -2.66 -9.07 1.31
CA GLY A 277 -1.64 -10.08 1.62
C GLY A 277 -0.54 -9.64 2.58
N CYS A 278 -0.53 -8.38 3.04
CA CYS A 278 0.47 -7.93 4.00
C CYS A 278 0.30 -8.60 5.37
N GLY A 279 1.41 -9.03 5.98
CA GLY A 279 1.43 -9.58 7.34
C GLY A 279 1.61 -8.52 8.43
N THR A 280 2.21 -7.38 8.08
CA THR A 280 2.33 -6.20 8.93
C THR A 280 2.12 -4.93 8.10
N VAL A 281 1.88 -3.81 8.78
CA VAL A 281 1.81 -2.49 8.15
C VAL A 281 2.74 -1.52 8.86
N GLN A 282 3.55 -0.78 8.10
CA GLN A 282 4.38 0.29 8.62
C GLN A 282 3.73 1.66 8.42
N VAL A 283 3.83 2.50 9.45
CA VAL A 283 3.18 3.81 9.52
C VAL A 283 4.21 4.90 9.82
N CYS A 284 4.13 6.02 9.10
CA CYS A 284 5.01 7.17 9.30
C CYS A 284 4.22 8.47 9.41
N THR A 285 3.63 8.93 8.29
CA THR A 285 2.98 10.24 8.20
C THR A 285 1.88 10.41 9.24
N ALA A 286 1.06 9.39 9.48
CA ALA A 286 0.00 9.47 10.48
C ALA A 286 0.55 9.65 11.91
N ALA A 287 1.64 8.96 12.26
CA ALA A 287 2.31 9.16 13.55
C ALA A 287 2.95 10.55 13.66
N MET A 288 3.47 11.12 12.57
CA MET A 288 4.01 12.48 12.54
C MET A 288 2.92 13.55 12.69
N VAL A 289 1.73 13.33 12.11
CA VAL A 289 0.64 14.31 12.11
C VAL A 289 -0.21 14.23 13.38
N TYR A 290 -0.47 13.03 13.89
CA TYR A 290 -1.42 12.78 14.98
C TYR A 290 -0.78 12.28 16.28
N GLY A 291 0.54 12.03 16.28
CA GLY A 291 1.28 11.50 17.43
C GLY A 291 1.12 9.99 17.62
N PHE A 292 1.89 9.41 18.54
CA PHE A 292 1.98 7.95 18.70
C PHE A 292 0.69 7.28 19.20
N LYS A 293 -0.22 8.01 19.84
CA LYS A 293 -1.48 7.45 20.36
C LYS A 293 -2.46 7.02 19.27
N ILE A 294 -2.27 7.46 18.03
CA ILE A 294 -3.11 7.02 16.90
C ILE A 294 -3.17 5.49 16.76
N VAL A 295 -2.13 4.77 17.20
CA VAL A 295 -2.11 3.31 17.16
C VAL A 295 -3.22 2.67 17.99
N GLN A 296 -3.72 3.35 19.02
CA GLN A 296 -4.82 2.86 19.87
C GLN A 296 -6.12 2.78 19.06
N ASP A 297 -6.49 3.88 18.38
CA ASP A 297 -7.64 3.92 17.48
C ASP A 297 -7.49 2.91 16.32
N MET A 298 -6.26 2.71 15.83
CA MET A 298 -5.97 1.72 14.80
C MET A 298 -6.16 0.28 15.29
N CYS A 299 -5.72 -0.04 16.50
CA CYS A 299 -5.90 -1.35 17.12
C CYS A 299 -7.38 -1.63 17.41
N ASP A 300 -8.06 -0.69 18.07
CA ASP A 300 -9.48 -0.84 18.44
C ASP A 300 -10.35 -0.99 17.18
N GLY A 301 -10.12 -0.14 16.18
CA GLY A 301 -10.84 -0.21 14.92
C GLY A 301 -10.62 -1.51 14.17
N LEU A 302 -9.39 -2.04 14.14
CA LEU A 302 -9.08 -3.31 13.49
C LEU A 302 -9.71 -4.49 14.23
N SER A 303 -9.62 -4.52 15.56
CA SER A 303 -10.25 -5.56 16.39
C SER A 303 -11.76 -5.55 16.22
N ASN A 304 -12.41 -4.38 16.26
CA ASN A 304 -13.86 -4.25 16.10
C ASN A 304 -14.32 -4.70 14.71
N PHE A 305 -13.57 -4.37 13.66
CA PHE A 305 -13.82 -4.87 12.32
C PHE A 305 -13.72 -6.39 12.25
N MET A 306 -12.68 -6.97 12.84
CA MET A 306 -12.48 -8.43 12.87
C MET A 306 -13.62 -9.13 13.62
N ASP A 307 -14.00 -8.63 14.81
CA ASP A 307 -15.14 -9.17 15.56
C ASP A 307 -16.45 -9.07 14.75
N ALA A 308 -16.70 -7.94 14.08
CA ALA A 308 -17.91 -7.76 13.26
C ALA A 308 -17.97 -8.66 12.02
N GLN A 309 -16.82 -9.05 11.46
CA GLN A 309 -16.73 -9.97 10.32
C GLN A 309 -16.61 -11.44 10.75
N GLY A 310 -16.47 -11.72 12.04
CA GLY A 310 -16.24 -13.08 12.56
C GLY A 310 -14.82 -13.60 12.32
N TYR A 311 -13.83 -12.72 12.16
CA TYR A 311 -12.42 -13.08 12.07
C TYR A 311 -11.81 -13.18 13.47
N ALA A 312 -11.24 -14.35 13.80
CA ALA A 312 -10.57 -14.61 15.06
C ALA A 312 -9.12 -14.09 15.06
N THR A 313 -8.43 -14.18 13.93
CA THR A 313 -7.02 -13.77 13.75
C THR A 313 -6.80 -13.02 12.44
N LEU A 314 -5.66 -12.33 12.31
CA LEU A 314 -5.28 -11.65 11.05
C LEU A 314 -5.26 -12.61 9.85
N ALA A 315 -4.87 -13.87 10.07
CA ALA A 315 -4.76 -14.89 9.03
C ALA A 315 -6.12 -15.24 8.38
N ASP A 316 -7.25 -14.98 9.08
CA ASP A 316 -8.58 -15.31 8.58
C ASP A 316 -9.01 -14.42 7.39
N PHE A 317 -8.36 -13.27 7.22
CA PHE A 317 -8.64 -12.37 6.10
C PHE A 317 -7.42 -11.92 5.30
N GLN A 318 -6.21 -12.18 5.79
CA GLN A 318 -4.98 -11.85 5.06
C GLN A 318 -4.99 -12.46 3.66
N GLY A 319 -4.77 -11.62 2.64
CA GLY A 319 -4.68 -12.03 1.24
C GLY A 319 -6.01 -12.38 0.56
N ARG A 320 -7.16 -12.30 1.24
CA ARG A 320 -8.47 -12.68 0.65
C ARG A 320 -8.90 -11.80 -0.52
N ALA A 321 -8.37 -10.60 -0.65
CA ALA A 321 -8.63 -9.72 -1.80
C ALA A 321 -7.69 -9.98 -2.98
N VAL A 322 -6.57 -10.69 -2.80
CA VAL A 322 -5.60 -10.94 -3.89
C VAL A 322 -6.24 -11.64 -5.10
N PRO A 323 -7.07 -12.71 -4.93
CA PRO A 323 -7.69 -13.39 -6.07
C PRO A 323 -8.66 -12.52 -6.87
N THR A 324 -9.20 -11.44 -6.29
CA THR A 324 -10.16 -10.52 -6.93
C THR A 324 -9.46 -9.47 -7.79
N VAL A 325 -8.15 -9.27 -7.64
CA VAL A 325 -7.36 -8.37 -8.49
C VAL A 325 -6.97 -9.10 -9.77
N LYS A 326 -7.54 -8.67 -10.90
CA LYS A 326 -7.33 -9.25 -12.22
C LYS A 326 -6.78 -8.22 -13.20
N ASP A 327 -6.16 -8.70 -14.28
CA ASP A 327 -5.90 -7.83 -15.42
C ASP A 327 -7.24 -7.39 -16.04
N TRP A 328 -7.31 -6.17 -16.58
CA TRP A 328 -8.52 -5.64 -17.21
C TRP A 328 -9.16 -6.62 -18.22
N LYS A 329 -8.33 -7.32 -19.01
CA LYS A 329 -8.78 -8.28 -20.02
C LYS A 329 -9.58 -9.47 -19.46
N GLN A 330 -9.56 -9.68 -18.14
CA GLN A 330 -10.25 -10.75 -17.43
C GLN A 330 -11.51 -10.24 -16.68
N LEU A 331 -11.82 -8.95 -16.73
CA LEU A 331 -13.07 -8.43 -16.19
C LEU A 331 -14.26 -8.96 -17.01
N ASP A 332 -15.38 -9.15 -16.33
CA ASP A 332 -16.62 -9.60 -16.96
C ASP A 332 -17.25 -8.47 -17.77
N LEU A 333 -17.20 -8.58 -19.09
CA LEU A 333 -17.77 -7.63 -20.03
C LEU A 333 -19.29 -7.79 -20.17
N ASN A 334 -19.87 -8.88 -19.66
CA ASN A 334 -21.32 -9.09 -19.65
C ASN A 334 -21.98 -8.58 -18.37
N HIS A 335 -21.21 -8.21 -17.35
CA HIS A 335 -21.74 -7.59 -16.13
C HIS A 335 -22.26 -6.18 -16.45
N VAL A 336 -23.51 -5.89 -16.05
CA VAL A 336 -24.17 -4.61 -16.32
C VAL A 336 -24.73 -4.04 -15.03
N ASP A 337 -24.29 -2.82 -14.72
CA ASP A 337 -24.82 -2.01 -13.62
C ASP A 337 -25.52 -0.76 -14.15
N LYS A 338 -26.52 -0.29 -13.40
CA LYS A 338 -27.19 1.00 -13.62
C LYS A 338 -27.16 1.85 -12.37
N ALA A 339 -26.92 3.14 -12.53
CA ALA A 339 -27.00 4.07 -11.42
C ALA A 339 -28.45 4.22 -10.95
N VAL A 340 -28.65 4.33 -9.63
CA VAL A 340 -29.94 4.59 -9.00
C VAL A 340 -29.77 5.77 -8.06
N ILE A 341 -30.60 6.81 -8.21
CA ILE A 341 -30.59 7.99 -7.36
C ILE A 341 -31.73 7.87 -6.34
N HIS A 342 -31.35 7.82 -5.06
CA HIS A 342 -32.26 7.79 -3.92
C HIS A 342 -32.73 9.20 -3.59
N GLN A 343 -33.95 9.53 -4.00
CA GLN A 343 -34.48 10.91 -3.98
C GLN A 343 -34.63 11.47 -2.57
N GLU A 344 -34.94 10.62 -1.60
CA GLU A 344 -35.07 10.94 -0.19
C GLU A 344 -33.75 11.40 0.45
N SER A 345 -32.62 10.95 -0.10
CA SER A 345 -31.27 11.32 0.34
C SER A 345 -30.69 12.48 -0.48
N CYS A 346 -31.31 12.82 -1.61
CA CYS A 346 -30.79 13.78 -2.56
C CYS A 346 -30.88 15.21 -2.03
N ILE A 347 -29.72 15.86 -1.85
CA ILE A 347 -29.63 17.29 -1.52
C ILE A 347 -29.69 18.20 -2.75
N GLN A 348 -30.05 17.66 -3.92
CA GLN A 348 -30.37 18.40 -5.14
C GLN A 348 -29.24 19.30 -5.65
N CYS A 349 -27.97 18.96 -5.35
CA CYS A 349 -26.82 19.78 -5.72
C CYS A 349 -26.52 19.78 -7.22
N GLY A 350 -26.87 18.70 -7.93
CA GLY A 350 -26.67 18.53 -9.37
C GLY A 350 -25.28 18.09 -9.81
N ARG A 351 -24.37 17.75 -8.87
CA ARG A 351 -23.03 17.23 -9.22
C ARG A 351 -23.10 15.99 -10.09
N CYS A 352 -24.03 15.08 -9.80
CA CYS A 352 -24.25 13.86 -10.58
C CYS A 352 -24.61 14.15 -12.04
N HIS A 353 -25.50 15.13 -12.27
CA HIS A 353 -25.84 15.59 -13.62
C HIS A 353 -24.62 16.22 -14.30
N VAL A 354 -23.94 17.17 -13.67
CA VAL A 354 -22.77 17.86 -14.26
C VAL A 354 -21.69 16.87 -14.73
N VAL A 355 -21.30 15.90 -13.88
CA VAL A 355 -20.27 14.91 -14.29
C VAL A 355 -20.77 13.93 -15.35
N CYS A 356 -22.08 13.71 -15.45
CA CYS A 356 -22.62 12.84 -16.47
C CYS A 356 -22.76 13.58 -17.81
N GLU A 357 -23.23 14.82 -17.75
CA GLU A 357 -23.52 15.71 -18.88
C GLU A 357 -22.24 16.20 -19.55
N ASP A 358 -21.32 16.78 -18.78
CA ASP A 358 -20.17 17.48 -19.37
C ASP A 358 -18.99 16.54 -19.65
N THR A 359 -18.90 15.40 -18.94
CA THR A 359 -17.68 14.59 -18.96
C THR A 359 -17.88 13.08 -19.16
N SER A 360 -19.12 12.60 -19.35
CA SER A 360 -19.38 11.16 -19.49
C SER A 360 -20.39 10.81 -20.59
N HIS A 361 -21.67 10.60 -20.24
CA HIS A 361 -22.64 9.84 -21.06
C HIS A 361 -24.02 10.50 -21.18
N GLN A 362 -24.21 11.72 -20.67
CA GLN A 362 -25.49 12.45 -20.75
C GLN A 362 -26.71 11.63 -20.28
N ALA A 363 -26.47 10.75 -19.29
CA ALA A 363 -27.40 9.73 -18.84
C ALA A 363 -28.16 10.12 -17.56
N ILE A 364 -28.01 11.36 -17.10
CA ILE A 364 -28.76 11.89 -15.96
C ILE A 364 -29.44 13.16 -16.42
N THR A 365 -30.76 13.20 -16.38
CA THR A 365 -31.57 14.38 -16.68
C THR A 365 -32.01 15.05 -15.38
N PHE A 366 -32.53 16.27 -15.48
CA PHE A 366 -33.21 16.88 -14.36
C PHE A 366 -34.47 17.63 -14.79
N SER A 367 -35.48 17.59 -13.94
CA SER A 367 -36.68 18.42 -14.02
C SER A 367 -36.68 19.43 -12.87
N ARG A 368 -37.56 20.43 -12.97
CA ARG A 368 -37.89 21.32 -11.86
C ARG A 368 -39.37 21.14 -11.52
N GLU A 369 -39.63 20.64 -10.33
CA GLU A 369 -40.97 20.49 -9.76
C GLU A 369 -41.05 21.41 -8.53
N ASP A 370 -42.01 22.34 -8.49
CA ASP A 370 -42.17 23.31 -7.38
C ASP A 370 -40.90 24.11 -7.02
N GLY A 371 -40.06 24.40 -8.02
CA GLY A 371 -38.79 25.12 -7.85
C GLY A 371 -37.63 24.24 -7.35
N VAL A 372 -37.90 22.97 -7.07
CA VAL A 372 -36.94 21.97 -6.61
C VAL A 372 -36.40 21.16 -7.80
N ARG A 373 -35.09 20.91 -7.84
CA ARG A 373 -34.48 20.06 -8.87
C ARG A 373 -34.65 18.59 -8.52
N ARG A 374 -35.18 17.80 -9.45
CA ARG A 374 -35.24 16.34 -9.36
C ARG A 374 -34.34 15.74 -10.43
N PHE A 375 -33.44 14.84 -10.06
CA PHE A 375 -32.46 14.22 -10.97
C PHE A 375 -32.83 12.77 -11.23
N GLU A 376 -32.85 12.36 -12.49
CA GLU A 376 -33.27 11.01 -12.89
C GLU A 376 -32.25 10.38 -13.84
N VAL A 377 -32.03 9.08 -13.68
CA VAL A 377 -31.12 8.31 -14.55
C VAL A 377 -31.90 7.85 -15.77
N ASN A 378 -31.43 8.23 -16.96
CA ASN A 378 -31.87 7.64 -18.21
C ASN A 378 -31.16 6.31 -18.40
N GLU A 379 -31.83 5.20 -18.07
CA GLU A 379 -31.25 3.85 -18.19
C GLU A 379 -30.84 3.48 -19.62
N ALA A 380 -31.44 4.09 -20.64
CA ALA A 380 -31.09 3.86 -22.04
C ALA A 380 -29.71 4.43 -22.40
N GLU A 381 -29.21 5.41 -21.65
CA GLU A 381 -27.88 6.00 -21.88
C GLU A 381 -26.87 5.61 -20.79
N CYS A 382 -27.35 5.21 -19.60
CA CYS A 382 -26.49 4.87 -18.48
C CYS A 382 -25.63 3.63 -18.78
N VAL A 383 -24.31 3.79 -18.73
CA VAL A 383 -23.36 2.66 -18.92
C VAL A 383 -22.86 2.07 -17.60
N GLY A 384 -23.31 2.57 -16.45
CA GLY A 384 -22.84 2.10 -15.14
C GLY A 384 -21.41 2.51 -14.78
N CYS A 385 -20.88 3.63 -15.32
CA CYS A 385 -19.47 4.03 -15.14
C CYS A 385 -19.06 4.41 -13.71
N ASN A 386 -19.99 4.46 -12.75
CA ASN A 386 -19.77 4.79 -11.34
C ASN A 386 -19.32 6.23 -11.01
N LEU A 387 -19.14 7.12 -12.00
CA LEU A 387 -18.65 8.48 -11.74
C LEU A 387 -19.62 9.31 -10.88
N CYS A 388 -20.92 9.25 -11.19
CA CYS A 388 -21.96 9.97 -10.44
C CYS A 388 -22.07 9.51 -8.99
N VAL A 389 -21.94 8.20 -8.75
CA VAL A 389 -21.86 7.60 -7.41
C VAL A 389 -20.64 8.11 -6.65
N SER A 390 -19.47 8.06 -7.30
CA SER A 390 -18.18 8.40 -6.67
C SER A 390 -18.04 9.87 -6.26
N ILE A 391 -18.71 10.78 -6.98
CA ILE A 391 -18.63 12.23 -6.70
C ILE A 391 -19.77 12.75 -5.82
N CYS A 392 -20.79 11.93 -5.58
CA CYS A 392 -21.94 12.35 -4.77
C CYS A 392 -21.46 12.69 -3.34
N PRO A 393 -21.75 13.91 -2.84
CA PRO A 393 -21.30 14.31 -1.50
C PRO A 393 -22.12 13.67 -0.37
N VAL A 394 -23.24 13.01 -0.70
CA VAL A 394 -24.09 12.31 0.26
C VAL A 394 -23.82 10.82 0.13
N PRO A 395 -23.25 10.17 1.17
CA PRO A 395 -23.05 8.72 1.17
C PRO A 395 -24.33 7.98 0.80
N GLU A 396 -24.22 6.96 -0.04
CA GLU A 396 -25.32 6.07 -0.45
C GLU A 396 -26.52 6.74 -1.13
N CYS A 397 -26.48 8.06 -1.40
CA CYS A 397 -27.54 8.73 -2.15
C CYS A 397 -27.64 8.26 -3.61
N ILE A 398 -26.53 7.78 -4.18
CA ILE A 398 -26.51 7.13 -5.49
C ILE A 398 -25.81 5.79 -5.33
N THR A 399 -26.41 4.73 -5.86
CA THR A 399 -25.84 3.37 -5.84
C THR A 399 -25.82 2.78 -7.25
N LEU A 400 -25.09 1.68 -7.44
CA LEU A 400 -25.19 0.85 -8.63
C LEU A 400 -26.11 -0.35 -8.35
N ARG A 401 -27.06 -0.59 -9.25
CA ARG A 401 -27.90 -1.79 -9.29
C ARG A 401 -27.42 -2.70 -10.40
N SER A 402 -26.97 -3.89 -10.05
CA SER A 402 -26.69 -4.94 -11.05
C SER A 402 -27.98 -5.47 -11.63
N LEU A 403 -28.01 -5.61 -12.95
CA LEU A 403 -29.13 -6.23 -13.65
C LEU A 403 -29.05 -7.75 -13.46
N ALA A 404 -30.17 -8.37 -13.09
CA ALA A 404 -30.28 -9.81 -12.95
C ALA A 404 -30.36 -10.50 -14.32
N PRO A 405 -29.92 -11.78 -14.41
CA PRO A 405 -30.15 -12.59 -15.61
C PRO A 405 -31.63 -12.60 -16.01
N GLY A 406 -31.90 -12.33 -17.28
CA GLY A 406 -33.26 -12.19 -17.84
C GLY A 406 -33.77 -10.75 -17.94
N GLU A 407 -33.18 -9.79 -17.21
CA GLU A 407 -33.46 -8.37 -17.42
C GLU A 407 -32.91 -7.88 -18.76
N VAL A 408 -33.54 -6.86 -19.34
CA VAL A 408 -33.08 -6.22 -20.58
C VAL A 408 -32.27 -4.97 -20.23
N ASP A 409 -31.03 -4.89 -20.71
CA ASP A 409 -30.26 -3.65 -20.67
C ASP A 409 -30.89 -2.65 -21.64
N ALA A 410 -31.59 -1.65 -21.11
CA ALA A 410 -32.28 -0.61 -21.88
C ALA A 410 -31.36 0.11 -22.89
N ARG A 411 -30.05 0.15 -22.64
CA ARG A 411 -29.07 0.78 -23.53
C ARG A 411 -28.79 -0.03 -24.79
N THR A 412 -28.73 -1.35 -24.66
CA THR A 412 -28.36 -2.24 -25.77
C THR A 412 -29.55 -2.99 -26.35
N GLY A 413 -30.69 -2.99 -25.65
CA GLY A 413 -31.86 -3.81 -25.97
C GLY A 413 -31.60 -5.32 -25.82
N ARG A 414 -30.47 -5.71 -25.22
CA ARG A 414 -30.07 -7.11 -25.05
C ARG A 414 -30.45 -7.60 -23.67
N MET A 415 -30.78 -8.89 -23.60
CA MET A 415 -31.00 -9.57 -22.33
C MET A 415 -29.67 -9.84 -21.64
N VAL A 416 -29.61 -9.58 -20.35
CA VAL A 416 -28.47 -9.97 -19.49
C VAL A 416 -28.53 -11.48 -19.29
N THR A 417 -27.47 -12.18 -19.69
CA THR A 417 -27.45 -13.66 -19.63
C THR A 417 -26.94 -14.19 -18.29
N GLY A 418 -26.09 -13.43 -17.61
CA GLY A 418 -25.35 -13.91 -16.43
C GLY A 418 -24.14 -14.78 -16.77
N ASP A 419 -23.88 -15.04 -18.06
CA ASP A 419 -22.70 -15.77 -18.50
C ASP A 419 -21.48 -14.86 -18.47
N TYR A 420 -20.39 -15.36 -17.89
CA TYR A 420 -19.11 -14.67 -17.91
C TYR A 420 -18.54 -14.56 -19.33
N ALA A 421 -18.17 -13.36 -19.75
CA ALA A 421 -17.37 -13.14 -20.96
C ALA A 421 -16.32 -12.06 -20.71
N ASN A 422 -15.15 -12.18 -21.34
CA ASN A 422 -14.06 -11.21 -21.13
C ASN A 422 -13.39 -10.83 -22.45
N TRP A 423 -12.44 -9.89 -22.38
CA TRP A 423 -11.77 -9.39 -23.58
C TRP A 423 -10.98 -10.47 -24.35
N THR A 424 -10.48 -11.51 -23.68
CA THR A 424 -9.62 -12.53 -24.32
C THR A 424 -10.35 -13.38 -25.36
N THR A 425 -11.67 -13.50 -25.27
CA THR A 425 -12.53 -14.23 -26.22
C THR A 425 -13.46 -13.32 -27.02
N HIS A 426 -13.50 -12.02 -26.69
CA HIS A 426 -14.41 -11.06 -27.32
C HIS A 426 -14.20 -10.97 -28.85
N PRO A 427 -15.26 -10.91 -29.68
CA PRO A 427 -15.14 -10.89 -31.14
C PRO A 427 -14.27 -9.76 -31.71
N HIS A 428 -14.23 -8.61 -31.02
CA HIS A 428 -13.42 -7.46 -31.42
C HIS A 428 -11.96 -7.52 -30.95
N ASN A 429 -11.56 -8.53 -30.19
CA ASN A 429 -10.15 -8.70 -29.83
C ASN A 429 -9.40 -9.32 -31.03
N PRO A 430 -8.45 -8.58 -31.65
CA PRO A 430 -7.68 -9.09 -32.80
C PRO A 430 -6.81 -10.30 -32.41
N ASN A 431 -6.47 -10.42 -31.12
CA ASN A 431 -5.67 -11.50 -30.55
C ASN A 431 -6.53 -12.51 -29.78
N ARG A 432 -7.83 -12.63 -30.10
CA ARG A 432 -8.73 -13.54 -29.38
C ARG A 432 -8.17 -14.95 -29.40
N VAL A 433 -8.18 -15.60 -28.24
CA VAL A 433 -7.81 -17.00 -28.11
C VAL A 433 -9.10 -17.80 -28.21
N ALA A 434 -9.11 -18.89 -29.01
CA ALA A 434 -10.26 -19.78 -29.02
C ALA A 434 -10.52 -20.29 -27.59
N PRO A 435 -11.77 -20.34 -27.12
CA PRO A 435 -12.06 -20.84 -25.78
C PRO A 435 -11.48 -22.25 -25.64
N PRO A 436 -10.85 -22.61 -24.49
CA PRO A 436 -10.41 -23.97 -24.26
C PRO A 436 -11.62 -24.90 -24.41
N ALA A 437 -11.45 -26.01 -25.15
CA ALA A 437 -12.50 -27.00 -25.32
C ALA A 437 -12.95 -27.46 -23.93
N VAL A 438 -14.23 -27.24 -23.61
CA VAL A 438 -14.82 -27.68 -22.35
C VAL A 438 -14.67 -29.20 -22.28
N ALA A 439 -13.80 -29.69 -21.40
CA ALA A 439 -13.75 -31.12 -21.11
C ALA A 439 -15.12 -31.50 -20.55
N SER A 440 -15.83 -32.39 -21.25
CA SER A 440 -17.10 -32.94 -20.77
C SER A 440 -16.90 -33.51 -19.36
N PRO A 441 -17.84 -33.29 -18.42
CA PRO A 441 -17.73 -33.87 -17.09
C PRO A 441 -17.62 -35.39 -17.24
N ALA A 442 -16.53 -35.95 -16.74
CA ALA A 442 -16.32 -37.39 -16.74
C ALA A 442 -17.49 -38.05 -16.00
N THR A 443 -18.15 -38.98 -16.67
CA THR A 443 -19.21 -39.80 -16.11
C THR A 443 -18.66 -40.50 -14.85
N PRO A 444 -19.32 -40.43 -13.69
CA PRO A 444 -18.83 -41.11 -12.51
C PRO A 444 -18.78 -42.63 -12.76
N ALA A 445 -17.64 -43.25 -12.48
CA ALA A 445 -17.51 -44.69 -12.51
C ALA A 445 -18.50 -45.33 -11.52
N PRO A 446 -19.17 -46.45 -11.87
CA PRO A 446 -20.11 -47.10 -10.98
C PRO A 446 -19.40 -47.63 -9.73
N ALA A 447 -19.97 -47.35 -8.56
CA ALA A 447 -19.48 -47.81 -7.28
C ALA A 447 -19.43 -49.35 -7.25
N ALA A 448 -18.25 -49.89 -6.94
CA ALA A 448 -18.06 -51.31 -6.70
C ALA A 448 -18.88 -51.74 -5.47
N VAL A 449 -19.85 -52.60 -5.69
CA VAL A 449 -20.56 -53.32 -4.64
C VAL A 449 -19.59 -54.32 -4.04
N ALA A 450 -19.20 -54.11 -2.78
CA ALA A 450 -18.48 -55.11 -2.00
C ALA A 450 -19.44 -56.26 -1.67
N ALA A 451 -19.14 -57.46 -2.16
CA ALA A 451 -19.79 -58.70 -1.76
C ALA A 451 -18.77 -59.58 -1.03
N ALA A 452 -19.26 -60.15 0.08
CA ALA A 452 -18.65 -61.08 1.05
C ALA A 452 -17.77 -60.45 2.14
#